data_AF-D4Z0V1-F1
#
_entry.id   AF-D4Z0V1-F1
#
_cell.length_a   1.000
_cell.length_b   1.000
_cell.length_c   1.000
_cell.angle_alpha   90.00
_cell.angle_beta   90.00
_cell.angle_gamma   90.00
#
_symmetry.space_group_name_H-M   'P 1'
#
loop_
_entity.id
_entity.type
_entity.pdbx_description
1 polymer ?
#
loop_
_entity_poly.entity_id
_entity_poly.type
_entity_poly.pdbx_seq_one_letter_code
_entity_poly.pdbx_strand_id
1 'polypeptide(L)'
;MLADAFGRPLCFRITPGQASDITAAPDLLEGQKAGAVLADKAYDSNDLRRRIAAMKADAVIPSKRNRKAFIPHDTAIYKHRNRIERCFGRLKHFRRFATRYDRRTAHFKGFVHLAQAMIWLR
;
A
#
# COMPACT_ATOMS: atom_id res chain seq x y z
N MET A 1 1.30 3.33 0.97
CA MET A 1 2.60 2.86 0.44
C MET A 1 2.33 1.67 -0.44
N LEU A 2 3.07 1.51 -1.54
CA LEU A 2 2.99 0.36 -2.42
C LEU A 2 4.27 -0.48 -2.28
N ALA A 3 4.13 -1.79 -2.38
CA ALA A 3 5.25 -2.73 -2.43
C ALA A 3 5.05 -3.75 -3.56
N ASP A 4 6.14 -4.30 -4.08
CA ASP A 4 6.11 -5.35 -5.09
C ASP A 4 5.74 -6.73 -4.49
N ALA A 5 5.67 -7.75 -5.34
CA ALA A 5 5.37 -9.13 -4.94
C ALA A 5 6.42 -9.74 -3.98
N PHE A 6 7.65 -9.22 -3.97
CA PHE A 6 8.73 -9.63 -3.07
C PHE A 6 8.71 -8.84 -1.74
N GLY A 7 7.80 -7.87 -1.60
CA GLY A 7 7.66 -7.01 -0.45
C GLY A 7 8.66 -5.85 -0.43
N ARG A 8 9.26 -5.48 -1.55
CA ARG A 8 10.14 -4.30 -1.68
C ARG A 8 9.29 -3.04 -1.91
N PRO A 9 9.59 -1.92 -1.24
CA PRO A 9 8.78 -0.71 -1.35
C PRO A 9 8.96 -0.05 -2.73
N LEU A 10 7.85 0.25 -3.42
CA LEU A 10 7.88 0.91 -4.74
C LEU A 10 7.69 2.42 -4.62
N CYS A 11 6.65 2.84 -3.92
CA CYS A 11 6.34 4.26 -3.75
C CYS A 11 5.55 4.49 -2.46
N PHE A 12 5.51 5.74 -2.01
CA PHE A 12 4.72 6.14 -0.85
C PHE A 12 4.16 7.54 -1.01
N ARG A 13 3.07 7.79 -0.28
CA ARG A 13 2.41 9.09 -0.16
C ARG A 13 2.31 9.39 1.33
N ILE A 14 2.59 10.63 1.71
CA ILE A 14 2.33 11.12 3.07
C ILE A 14 1.03 11.88 3.02
N THR A 15 0.08 11.49 3.88
CA THR A 15 -1.20 12.14 4.04
C THR A 15 -1.31 12.82 5.41
N PRO A 16 -2.20 13.81 5.57
CA PRO A 16 -2.58 14.30 6.89
C PRO A 16 -3.18 13.18 7.75
N GLY A 17 -3.05 13.27 9.08
CA GLY A 17 -3.50 12.20 9.99
C GLY A 17 -5.01 11.91 9.95
N GLN A 18 -5.83 12.87 9.49
CA GLN A 18 -7.28 12.73 9.35
C GLN A 18 -7.71 12.19 7.98
N ALA A 19 -6.79 12.06 7.02
CA ALA A 19 -7.11 11.62 5.68
C ALA A 19 -7.29 10.09 5.66
N SER A 20 -8.34 9.63 4.98
CA SER A 20 -8.54 8.20 4.77
C SER A 20 -7.54 7.65 3.78
N ASP A 21 -6.88 6.53 4.09
CA ASP A 21 -5.90 5.91 3.21
C ASP A 21 -6.43 5.57 1.81
N ILE A 22 -7.75 5.37 1.68
CA ILE A 22 -8.38 5.04 0.41
C ILE A 22 -8.29 6.19 -0.61
N THR A 23 -8.15 7.44 -0.17
CA THR A 23 -8.02 8.58 -1.06
C THR A 23 -6.64 8.66 -1.69
N ALA A 24 -5.62 8.10 -1.04
CA ALA A 24 -4.25 8.04 -1.57
C ALA A 24 -3.99 6.80 -2.43
N ALA A 25 -4.83 5.76 -2.33
CA ALA A 25 -4.64 4.51 -3.08
C ALA A 25 -4.60 4.70 -4.60
N PRO A 26 -5.46 5.54 -5.22
CA PRO A 26 -5.38 5.78 -6.66
C PRO A 26 -4.05 6.38 -7.12
N ASP A 27 -3.55 7.40 -6.43
CA ASP A 27 -2.26 8.04 -6.72
C ASP A 27 -1.11 7.02 -6.64
N LEU A 28 -1.19 6.05 -5.73
CA LEU A 28 -0.17 5.01 -5.58
C LEU A 28 -0.16 4.00 -6.74
N LEU A 29 -1.31 3.78 -7.39
CA LEU A 29 -1.44 2.85 -8.50
C LEU A 29 -1.14 3.49 -9.87
N GLU A 30 -1.05 4.82 -9.92
CA GLU A 30 -0.79 5.53 -11.17
C GLU A 30 0.57 5.14 -11.78
N GLY A 31 0.57 4.82 -13.07
CA GLY A 31 1.76 4.39 -13.81
C GLY A 31 2.26 2.97 -13.47
N GLN A 32 1.63 2.26 -12.54
CA GLN A 32 2.01 0.90 -12.18
C GLN A 32 1.42 -0.13 -13.16
N LYS A 33 2.09 -1.29 -13.26
CA LYS A 33 1.59 -2.45 -14.00
C LYS A 33 1.65 -3.66 -13.08
N ALA A 34 0.53 -4.36 -12.91
CA ALA A 34 0.44 -5.56 -12.09
C ALA A 34 -0.64 -6.49 -12.64
N GLY A 35 -0.50 -7.81 -12.40
CA GLY A 35 -1.58 -8.77 -12.66
C GLY A 35 -2.62 -8.81 -11.55
N ALA A 36 -2.25 -8.46 -10.31
CA ALA A 36 -3.14 -8.41 -9.17
C ALA A 36 -2.71 -7.32 -8.18
N VAL A 37 -3.68 -6.69 -7.52
CA VAL A 37 -3.49 -5.69 -6.47
C VAL A 37 -4.09 -6.20 -5.17
N LEU A 38 -3.24 -6.36 -4.17
CA LEU A 38 -3.63 -6.78 -2.82
C LEU A 38 -3.78 -5.54 -1.94
N ALA A 39 -4.90 -5.47 -1.21
CA ALA A 39 -5.07 -4.44 -0.19
C ALA A 39 -5.97 -4.95 0.93
N ASP A 40 -5.84 -4.30 2.10
CA ASP A 40 -6.70 -4.60 3.23
C ASP A 40 -8.16 -4.26 2.95
N LYS A 41 -9.05 -4.88 3.73
CA LYS A 41 -10.50 -4.65 3.71
C LYS A 41 -10.89 -3.17 3.78
N ALA A 42 -10.08 -2.31 4.42
CA ALA A 42 -10.32 -0.87 4.48
C ALA A 42 -10.35 -0.20 3.09
N TYR A 43 -9.58 -0.72 2.13
CA TYR A 43 -9.48 -0.25 0.76
C TYR A 43 -10.63 -0.73 -0.15
N ASP A 44 -11.60 -1.49 0.38
CA ASP A 44 -12.76 -1.88 -0.41
C ASP A 44 -13.61 -0.65 -0.80
N SER A 45 -13.54 -0.31 -2.09
CA SER A 45 -14.30 0.74 -2.76
C SER A 45 -14.51 0.38 -4.23
N ASN A 46 -15.68 0.75 -4.77
CA ASN A 46 -15.99 0.59 -6.18
C ASN A 46 -15.06 1.41 -7.07
N ASP A 47 -14.67 2.60 -6.62
CA ASP A 47 -13.78 3.45 -7.40
C ASP A 47 -12.40 2.81 -7.56
N LEU A 48 -11.83 2.33 -6.46
CA LEU A 48 -10.53 1.67 -6.48
C LEU A 48 -10.56 0.39 -7.33
N ARG A 49 -11.60 -0.43 -7.18
CA ARG A 49 -11.78 -1.65 -7.99
C ARG A 49 -11.89 -1.34 -9.49
N ARG A 50 -12.62 -0.29 -9.88
CA ARG A 50 -12.70 0.16 -11.28
C ARG A 50 -11.34 0.59 -11.82
N ARG A 51 -10.53 1.30 -11.03
CA ARG A 51 -9.17 1.70 -11.42
C ARG A 51 -8.25 0.49 -11.58
N ILE A 52 -8.32 -0.48 -10.67
CA ILE A 52 -7.55 -1.73 -10.76
C ILE A 52 -7.97 -2.52 -12.01
N ALA A 53 -9.27 -2.61 -12.31
CA ALA A 53 -9.77 -3.24 -13.53
C ALA A 53 -9.32 -2.50 -14.81
N ALA A 54 -9.29 -1.17 -14.80
CA ALA A 54 -8.78 -0.37 -15.91
C ALA A 54 -7.29 -0.61 -16.20
N MET A 55 -6.51 -0.97 -15.18
CA MET A 55 -5.12 -1.42 -15.30
C MET A 55 -5.00 -2.88 -15.81
N LYS A 56 -6.12 -3.58 -16.06
CA LYS A 56 -6.18 -5.02 -16.39
C LYS A 56 -5.58 -5.91 -15.28
N ALA A 57 -5.80 -5.52 -14.03
CA ALA A 57 -5.36 -6.25 -12.85
C ALA A 57 -6.55 -6.78 -12.03
N ASP A 58 -6.32 -7.83 -11.26
CA ASP A 58 -7.31 -8.38 -10.34
C ASP A 58 -7.29 -7.67 -8.98
N ALA A 59 -8.47 -7.25 -8.51
CA ALA A 59 -8.61 -6.61 -7.20
C ALA A 59 -8.78 -7.64 -6.07
N VAL A 60 -7.65 -8.08 -5.50
CA VAL A 60 -7.59 -9.03 -4.37
C VAL A 60 -7.77 -8.28 -3.05
N ILE A 61 -9.00 -7.82 -2.83
CA ILE A 61 -9.40 -7.01 -1.68
C ILE A 61 -10.61 -7.67 -1.01
N PRO A 62 -10.57 -8.00 0.29
CA PRO A 62 -11.74 -8.54 0.98
C PRO A 62 -12.88 -7.53 1.01
N SER A 63 -14.11 -7.99 0.76
CA SER A 63 -15.31 -7.15 0.84
C SER A 63 -15.61 -6.70 2.27
N LYS A 64 -16.03 -5.44 2.45
CA LYS A 64 -16.53 -4.93 3.74
C LYS A 64 -17.79 -5.68 4.19
N ARG A 65 -17.98 -5.83 5.52
CA ARG A 65 -19.12 -6.59 6.09
C ARG A 65 -20.47 -5.91 5.79
N ASN A 66 -20.49 -4.58 5.72
CA ASN A 66 -21.67 -3.77 5.45
C ASN A 66 -21.91 -3.51 3.95
N ARG A 67 -21.18 -4.19 3.07
CA ARG A 67 -21.32 -4.03 1.63
C ARG A 67 -22.61 -4.71 1.16
N LYS A 68 -23.42 -4.01 0.37
CA LYS A 68 -24.69 -4.53 -0.17
C LYS A 68 -24.50 -5.77 -1.06
N ALA A 69 -23.49 -5.73 -1.93
CA ALA A 69 -23.17 -6.83 -2.84
C ALA A 69 -21.77 -7.38 -2.50
N PHE A 70 -21.71 -8.62 -2.02
CA PHE A 70 -20.45 -9.28 -1.70
C PHE A 70 -19.64 -9.54 -2.97
N ILE A 71 -18.37 -9.15 -2.97
CA ILE A 71 -17.42 -9.44 -4.06
C ILE A 71 -16.41 -10.48 -3.54
N PRO A 72 -16.33 -11.67 -4.17
CA PRO A 72 -15.32 -12.66 -3.83
C PRO A 72 -13.91 -12.16 -4.19
N HIS A 73 -12.91 -12.65 -3.48
CA HIS A 73 -11.50 -12.39 -3.75
C HIS A 73 -10.72 -13.70 -3.64
N ASP A 74 -9.59 -13.78 -4.35
CA ASP A 74 -8.70 -14.93 -4.25
C ASP A 74 -8.00 -14.95 -2.88
N THR A 75 -8.35 -15.93 -2.05
CA THR A 75 -7.79 -16.08 -0.70
C THR A 75 -6.35 -16.61 -0.72
N ALA A 76 -5.95 -17.36 -1.74
CA ALA A 76 -4.59 -17.87 -1.88
C ALA A 76 -3.64 -16.72 -2.21
N ILE A 77 -4.02 -15.86 -3.16
CA ILE A 77 -3.24 -14.66 -3.47
C ILE A 77 -3.23 -13.72 -2.26
N TYR A 78 -4.36 -13.53 -1.57
CA TYR A 78 -4.45 -12.63 -0.42
C TYR A 78 -3.49 -12.99 0.73
N LYS A 79 -3.09 -14.27 0.88
CA LYS A 79 -2.05 -14.66 1.87
C LYS A 79 -0.72 -13.92 1.66
N HIS A 80 -0.43 -13.46 0.45
CA HIS A 80 0.77 -12.68 0.16
C HIS A 80 0.76 -11.26 0.74
N ARG A 81 -0.34 -10.77 1.34
CA ARG A 81 -0.36 -9.46 2.03
C ARG A 81 0.71 -9.37 3.13
N ASN A 82 1.10 -10.49 3.74
CA ASN A 82 2.18 -10.57 4.72
C ASN A 82 3.51 -9.99 4.17
N ARG A 83 3.72 -9.99 2.85
CA ARG A 83 4.87 -9.33 2.23
C ARG A 83 4.85 -7.81 2.41
N ILE A 84 3.67 -7.19 2.32
CA ILE A 84 3.47 -5.76 2.59
C ILE A 84 3.69 -5.48 4.08
N GLU A 85 3.16 -6.32 4.97
CA GLU A 85 3.37 -6.20 6.42
C GLU A 85 4.85 -6.28 6.79
N ARG A 86 5.59 -7.25 6.20
CA ARG A 86 7.05 -7.37 6.34
C ARG A 86 7.80 -6.17 5.77
N CYS A 87 7.33 -5.59 4.66
CA CYS A 87 7.90 -4.35 4.13
C CYS A 87 7.82 -3.22 5.16
N PHE A 88 6.63 -3.01 5.74
CA PHE A 88 6.45 -2.03 6.81
C PHE A 88 7.25 -2.37 8.07
N GLY A 89 7.36 -3.66 8.42
CA GLY A 89 8.21 -4.11 9.52
C GLY A 89 9.67 -3.71 9.33
N ARG A 90 10.23 -3.94 8.14
CA ARG A 90 11.59 -3.50 7.80
C ARG A 90 11.76 -1.98 7.88
N LEU A 91 10.77 -1.22 7.41
CA LEU A 91 10.79 0.24 7.57
C LEU A 91 10.76 0.67 9.04
N LYS A 92 10.03 -0.05 9.90
CA LYS A 92 9.98 0.21 11.34
C LYS A 92 11.28 -0.11 12.08
N HIS A 93 12.21 -0.88 11.50
CA HIS A 93 13.54 -1.06 12.09
C HIS A 93 14.32 0.27 12.14
N PHE A 94 14.03 1.18 11.20
CA PHE A 94 14.56 2.53 11.25
C PHE A 94 13.80 3.34 12.29
N ARG A 95 14.39 3.54 13.47
CA ARG A 95 13.76 4.25 14.60
C ARG A 95 13.15 5.60 14.18
N ARG A 96 13.83 6.35 13.32
CA ARG A 96 13.36 7.64 12.78
C ARG A 96 12.07 7.53 11.96
N PHE A 97 11.86 6.41 11.25
CA PHE A 97 10.59 6.11 10.58
C PHE A 97 9.50 5.75 11.59
N ALA A 98 9.81 4.87 12.54
CA ALA A 98 8.82 4.32 13.48
C ALA A 98 8.21 5.39 14.40
N THR A 99 9.01 6.30 14.93
CA THR A 99 8.54 7.34 15.86
C THR A 99 8.16 8.65 15.18
N ARG A 100 8.53 8.84 13.90
CA ARG A 100 8.30 10.08 13.13
C ARG A 100 8.79 11.33 13.88
N TYR A 101 10.05 11.35 14.31
CA TYR A 101 10.65 12.51 15.01
C TYR A 101 10.73 13.78 14.14
N ASP A 102 10.68 13.64 12.82
CA ASP A 102 10.78 14.76 11.89
C ASP A 102 9.54 15.66 11.92
N ARG A 103 9.69 16.89 12.42
CA ARG A 103 8.61 17.90 12.41
C ARG A 103 8.19 18.34 11.00
N ARG A 104 9.15 18.42 10.06
CA ARG A 104 8.88 18.83 8.67
C ARG A 104 8.70 17.61 7.78
N THR A 105 7.59 17.60 7.02
CA THR A 105 7.27 16.54 6.05
C THR A 105 8.38 16.31 5.03
N ALA A 106 9.12 17.36 4.63
CA ALA A 106 10.24 17.24 3.70
C ALA A 106 11.37 16.34 4.24
N HIS A 107 11.75 16.52 5.50
CA HIS A 107 12.81 15.72 6.12
C HIS A 107 12.36 14.27 6.31
N PHE A 108 11.12 14.07 6.77
CA PHE A 108 10.55 12.74 6.88
C PHE A 108 10.50 12.04 5.51
N LYS A 109 10.02 12.72 4.46
CA LYS A 109 9.96 12.19 3.10
C LYS A 109 11.36 11.79 2.60
N GLY A 110 12.35 12.66 2.77
CA GLY A 110 13.74 12.38 2.41
C GLY A 110 14.28 11.13 3.13
N PHE A 111 13.99 11.00 4.42
CA PHE A 111 14.38 9.83 5.19
C PHE A 111 13.68 8.54 4.72
N VAL A 112 12.37 8.60 4.40
CA VAL A 112 11.64 7.44 3.87
C VAL A 112 12.24 6.98 2.55
N HIS A 113 12.60 7.90 1.63
CA HIS A 113 13.29 7.54 0.39
C HIS A 113 14.63 6.84 0.66
N LEU A 114 15.43 7.34 1.60
CA LEU A 114 16.69 6.71 2.00
C LEU A 114 16.46 5.31 2.57
N ALA A 115 15.49 5.15 3.48
CA ALA A 115 15.15 3.86 4.07
C ALA A 115 14.66 2.85 3.01
N GLN A 116 13.87 3.30 2.04
CA GLN A 116 13.45 2.46 0.91
C GLN A 116 14.66 2.03 0.07
N ALA A 117 15.56 2.95 -0.29
CA ALA A 117 16.77 2.62 -1.04
C ALA A 117 17.64 1.58 -0.30
N MET A 118 17.81 1.73 1.02
CA MET A 118 18.52 0.74 1.85
C MET A 118 17.86 -0.65 1.86
N ILE A 119 16.53 -0.72 1.76
CA ILE A 119 15.81 -2.01 1.65
C ILE A 119 16.04 -2.65 0.27
N TRP A 120 16.23 -1.85 -0.78
CA TRP A 120 16.53 -2.33 -2.14
C TRP A 120 17.97 -2.80 -2.33
N LEU A 121 18.92 -2.15 -1.66
CA LEU A 121 20.36 -2.46 -1.75
C LEU A 121 20.79 -3.69 -0.93
N ARG A 122 19.88 -4.29 -0.18
CA ARG A 122 20.14 -5.45 0.68
C ARG A 122 19.78 -6.75 -0.03
#